data_AF-A0A3G9JDF6-F1
#
_entry.id   AF-A0A3G9JDF6-F1
#
_cell.length_a   1.000
_cell.length_b   1.000
_cell.length_c   1.000
_cell.angle_alpha   90.00
_cell.angle_beta   90.00
_cell.angle_gamma   90.00
#
_symmetry.space_group_name_H-M   'P 1'
#
loop_
_entity.id
_entity.type
_entity.pdbx_description
1 polymer ?
#
loop_
_entity_poly.entity_id
_entity_poly.type
_entity_poly.pdbx_seq_one_letter_code
_entity_poly.pdbx_strand_id
1 'polypeptide(L)'
;MTYEETKQKLAEFMEYGDPDAACKLVAEYNLPAIALFEESIQNFTEKTIQKHLSNVIFFLNEYSTYYDACTFEDAWKCLDDFFGYFFIRKCMWSTPATIKSTAASIKKFYKCMVDNQLFDAGAYDMLTTHIKENMPIWQDEYEAYNNFDEDYDFGDF
;
A
#
# COMPACT_ATOMS: atom_id res chain seq x y z
N MET A 1 -20.66 -6.66 16.19
CA MET A 1 -19.91 -7.56 15.29
C MET A 1 -18.45 -7.40 15.64
N THR A 2 -17.75 -8.48 15.94
CA THR A 2 -16.31 -8.45 16.22
C THR A 2 -15.52 -8.25 14.92
N TYR A 3 -14.25 -7.89 15.04
CA TYR A 3 -13.35 -7.73 13.90
C TYR A 3 -13.25 -9.04 13.08
N GLU A 4 -13.15 -10.18 13.77
CA GLU A 4 -13.13 -11.53 13.20
C GLU A 4 -14.43 -11.91 12.49
N GLU A 5 -15.60 -11.60 13.05
CA GLU A 5 -16.89 -11.84 12.41
C GLU A 5 -17.06 -11.02 11.13
N THR A 6 -16.49 -9.82 11.09
CA THR A 6 -16.51 -8.94 9.92
C THR A 6 -15.59 -9.50 8.84
N LYS A 7 -14.39 -9.94 9.23
CA LYS A 7 -13.38 -10.53 8.35
C LYS A 7 -13.87 -11.83 7.70
N GLN A 8 -14.53 -12.70 8.45
CA GLN A 8 -15.06 -13.95 7.90
C GLN A 8 -16.14 -13.69 6.84
N LYS A 9 -17.09 -12.79 7.12
CA LYS A 9 -18.12 -12.40 6.13
C LYS A 9 -17.52 -11.74 4.89
N LEU A 10 -16.47 -10.95 5.08
CA LEU A 10 -15.75 -10.30 4.00
C LEU A 10 -15.06 -11.34 3.10
N ALA A 11 -14.41 -12.36 3.69
CA ALA A 11 -13.78 -13.44 2.94
C ALA A 11 -14.81 -14.24 2.11
N GLU A 12 -15.94 -14.60 2.70
CA GLU A 12 -17.04 -15.28 1.98
C GLU A 12 -17.59 -14.42 0.84
N PHE A 13 -17.73 -13.10 1.05
CA PHE A 13 -18.18 -12.18 0.02
C PHE A 13 -17.14 -12.00 -1.09
N MET A 14 -15.84 -11.94 -0.77
CA MET A 14 -14.77 -11.83 -1.75
C MET A 14 -14.66 -13.06 -2.66
N GLU A 15 -14.98 -14.25 -2.15
CA GLU A 15 -14.91 -15.49 -2.93
C GLU A 15 -16.06 -15.65 -3.94
N TYR A 16 -17.27 -15.18 -3.60
CA TYR A 16 -18.49 -15.43 -4.38
C TYR A 16 -19.23 -14.16 -4.86
N GLY A 17 -18.72 -12.98 -4.53
CA GLY A 17 -19.38 -11.69 -4.77
C GLY A 17 -18.93 -10.96 -6.03
N ASP A 18 -19.49 -9.77 -6.22
CA ASP A 18 -19.09 -8.83 -7.26
C ASP A 18 -17.75 -8.15 -6.89
N PRO A 19 -16.70 -8.19 -7.74
CA PRO A 19 -15.39 -7.63 -7.43
C PRO A 19 -15.42 -6.14 -7.05
N ASP A 20 -16.27 -5.35 -7.72
CA ASP A 20 -16.41 -3.91 -7.42
C ASP A 20 -17.05 -3.69 -6.05
N ALA A 21 -18.04 -4.51 -5.68
CA ALA A 21 -18.63 -4.50 -4.34
C ALA A 21 -17.62 -4.97 -3.27
N ALA A 22 -16.77 -5.95 -3.59
CA ALA A 22 -15.74 -6.45 -2.68
C ALA A 22 -14.71 -5.36 -2.35
N CYS A 23 -14.28 -4.59 -3.35
CA CYS A 23 -13.38 -3.44 -3.15
C CYS A 23 -13.98 -2.39 -2.21
N LYS A 24 -15.27 -2.08 -2.35
CA LYS A 24 -15.98 -1.14 -1.46
C LYS A 24 -16.04 -1.64 -0.03
N LEU A 25 -16.37 -2.91 0.17
CA LEU A 25 -16.43 -3.52 1.49
C LEU A 25 -15.06 -3.58 2.18
N VAL A 26 -14.00 -3.90 1.43
CA VAL A 26 -12.62 -3.82 1.93
C VAL A 26 -12.25 -2.39 2.33
N ALA A 27 -12.59 -1.41 1.49
CA ALA A 27 -12.32 -0.01 1.82
C ALA A 27 -13.03 0.40 3.12
N GLU A 28 -14.30 0.03 3.30
CA GLU A 28 -15.06 0.23 4.54
C GLU A 28 -14.44 -0.50 5.74
N TYR A 29 -13.96 -1.72 5.55
CA TYR A 29 -13.29 -2.51 6.58
C TYR A 29 -11.96 -1.89 7.02
N ASN A 30 -11.22 -1.26 6.10
CA ASN A 30 -9.94 -0.60 6.40
C ASN A 30 -10.12 0.77 7.09
N LEU A 31 -11.29 1.42 6.98
CA LEU A 31 -11.52 2.77 7.52
C LEU A 31 -11.18 2.92 9.02
N PRO A 32 -11.60 2.02 9.94
CA PRO A 32 -11.29 2.17 11.36
C PRO A 32 -9.78 2.15 11.64
N ALA A 33 -9.01 1.34 10.91
CA ALA A 33 -7.56 1.28 11.05
C ALA A 33 -6.88 2.56 10.52
N ILE A 34 -7.39 3.12 9.42
CA ILE A 34 -6.91 4.40 8.87
C ILE A 34 -7.21 5.55 9.82
N ALA A 35 -8.40 5.60 10.42
CA ALA A 35 -8.77 6.60 11.42
C ALA A 35 -7.89 6.51 12.67
N LEU A 36 -7.64 5.29 13.18
CA LEU A 36 -6.73 5.07 14.30
C LEU A 36 -5.30 5.54 13.97
N PHE A 37 -4.84 5.29 12.74
CA PHE A 37 -3.55 5.77 12.29
C PHE A 37 -3.49 7.31 12.24
N GLU A 38 -4.53 7.97 11.74
CA GLU A 38 -4.65 9.43 11.76
C GLU A 38 -4.54 10.00 13.19
N GLU A 39 -5.25 9.40 14.14
CA GLU A 39 -5.17 9.78 15.56
C GLU A 39 -3.75 9.62 16.12
N SER A 40 -3.04 8.55 15.72
CA SER A 40 -1.69 8.26 16.19
C SER A 40 -0.62 9.25 15.70
N ILE A 41 -0.93 10.08 14.69
CA ILE A 41 0.01 11.02 14.07
C ILE A 41 -0.41 12.49 14.23
N GLN A 42 -1.35 12.79 15.12
CA GLN A 42 -1.82 14.16 15.38
C GLN A 42 -0.73 15.12 15.89
N ASN A 43 0.41 14.60 16.32
CA ASN A 43 1.57 15.40 16.74
C ASN A 43 2.40 15.96 15.56
N PHE A 44 2.06 15.61 14.31
CA PHE A 44 2.73 16.14 13.10
C PHE A 44 2.01 17.36 12.53
N THR A 45 2.64 18.03 11.55
CA THR A 45 1.97 19.09 10.80
C THR A 45 0.86 18.53 9.92
N GLU A 46 -0.18 19.33 9.65
CA GLU A 46 -1.30 18.96 8.77
C GLU A 46 -0.82 18.41 7.42
N LYS A 47 0.16 19.08 6.79
CA LYS A 47 0.75 18.63 5.52
C LYS A 47 1.39 17.23 5.63
N THR A 48 2.05 16.94 6.74
CA THR A 48 2.67 15.64 7.00
C THR A 48 1.61 14.56 7.26
N ILE A 49 0.56 14.88 8.02
CA ILE A 49 -0.58 14.00 8.28
C ILE A 49 -1.24 13.63 6.95
N GLN A 50 -1.63 14.63 6.15
CA GLN A 50 -2.25 14.43 4.84
C GLN A 50 -1.39 13.57 3.92
N LYS A 51 -0.05 13.77 3.92
CA LYS A 51 0.86 12.97 3.10
C LYS A 51 0.94 11.51 3.56
N HIS A 52 0.93 11.25 4.87
CA HIS A 52 0.92 9.89 5.37
C HIS A 52 -0.40 9.18 5.08
N LEU A 53 -1.53 9.85 5.33
CA LEU A 53 -2.86 9.29 5.06
C LEU A 53 -3.07 9.03 3.58
N SER A 54 -2.72 9.96 2.70
CA SER A 54 -2.88 9.76 1.25
C SER A 54 -2.06 8.57 0.76
N ASN A 55 -0.80 8.43 1.20
CA ASN A 55 0.03 7.28 0.84
C ASN A 55 -0.57 5.94 1.33
N VAL A 56 -1.17 5.91 2.53
CA VAL A 56 -1.76 4.68 3.12
C VAL A 56 -3.10 4.34 2.47
N ILE A 57 -3.99 5.33 2.30
CA ILE A 57 -5.27 5.17 1.59
C ILE A 57 -5.02 4.70 0.16
N PHE A 58 -4.02 5.28 -0.51
CA PHE A 58 -3.66 4.88 -1.86
C PHE A 58 -3.23 3.41 -1.94
N PHE A 59 -2.38 2.96 -1.01
CA PHE A 59 -1.92 1.57 -0.96
C PHE A 59 -3.02 0.58 -0.58
N LEU A 60 -3.85 0.91 0.42
CA LEU A 60 -4.85 -0.03 0.94
C LEU A 60 -6.11 -0.10 0.09
N ASN A 61 -6.57 1.05 -0.43
CA ASN A 61 -7.90 1.15 -1.02
C ASN A 61 -7.82 1.44 -2.52
N GLU A 62 -6.99 2.38 -2.97
CA GLU A 62 -6.95 2.74 -4.40
C GLU A 62 -6.24 1.68 -5.24
N TYR A 63 -5.07 1.19 -4.79
CA TYR A 63 -4.37 0.08 -5.44
C TYR A 63 -5.24 -1.17 -5.53
N SER A 64 -5.96 -1.51 -4.46
CA SER A 64 -6.89 -2.65 -4.41
C SER A 64 -8.04 -2.57 -5.41
N THR A 65 -8.34 -1.41 -6.02
CA THR A 65 -9.32 -1.34 -7.12
C THR A 65 -8.79 -1.82 -8.47
N TYR A 66 -7.46 -1.84 -8.63
CA TYR A 66 -6.80 -2.31 -9.86
C TYR A 66 -6.40 -3.79 -9.77
N TYR A 67 -6.44 -4.35 -8.58
CA TYR A 67 -6.01 -5.72 -8.24
C TYR A 67 -7.09 -6.38 -7.37
N ASP A 68 -6.78 -7.51 -6.74
CA ASP A 68 -7.72 -8.16 -5.83
C ASP A 68 -7.95 -7.33 -4.56
N ALA A 69 -9.20 -7.29 -4.11
CA ALA A 69 -9.60 -6.63 -2.89
C ALA A 69 -8.81 -7.21 -1.69
N CYS A 70 -8.14 -6.36 -0.92
CA CYS A 70 -7.22 -6.82 0.12
C CYS A 70 -7.40 -6.05 1.45
N THR A 71 -7.63 -6.79 2.53
CA THR A 71 -7.65 -6.23 3.89
C THR A 71 -6.29 -5.68 4.27
N PHE A 72 -6.21 -4.74 5.22
CA PHE A 72 -4.90 -4.24 5.63
C PHE A 72 -4.00 -5.34 6.21
N GLU A 73 -4.52 -6.40 6.80
CA GLU A 73 -3.71 -7.50 7.33
C GLU A 73 -2.99 -8.29 6.22
N ASP A 74 -3.56 -8.31 5.03
CA ASP A 74 -3.03 -9.05 3.88
C ASP A 74 -2.32 -8.14 2.87
N ALA A 75 -2.62 -6.84 2.85
CA ALA A 75 -2.13 -5.91 1.83
C ALA A 75 -0.60 -5.84 1.74
N TRP A 76 0.12 -6.03 2.86
CA TRP A 76 1.58 -6.03 2.86
C TRP A 76 2.21 -7.13 2.00
N LYS A 77 1.47 -8.21 1.70
CA LYS A 77 1.92 -9.28 0.80
C LYS A 77 2.03 -8.80 -0.65
N CYS A 78 1.39 -7.67 -0.98
CA CYS A 78 1.40 -7.07 -2.31
C CYS A 78 2.50 -5.98 -2.48
N LEU A 79 3.44 -5.86 -1.53
CA LEU A 79 4.44 -4.78 -1.57
C LEU A 79 5.32 -4.81 -2.83
N ASP A 80 5.68 -5.99 -3.33
CA ASP A 80 6.49 -6.11 -4.55
C ASP A 80 5.72 -5.71 -5.79
N ASP A 81 4.48 -6.18 -5.95
CA ASP A 81 3.62 -5.77 -7.05
C ASP A 81 3.31 -4.26 -7.00
N PHE A 82 3.10 -3.74 -5.80
CA PHE A 82 2.85 -2.32 -5.59
C PHE A 82 4.08 -1.47 -5.94
N PHE A 83 5.22 -1.69 -5.29
CA PHE A 83 6.40 -0.83 -5.46
C PHE A 83 7.24 -1.17 -6.69
N GLY A 84 7.35 -2.44 -7.05
CA GLY A 84 8.15 -2.91 -8.18
C GLY A 84 7.44 -2.82 -9.53
N TYR A 85 6.11 -2.64 -9.55
CA TYR A 85 5.37 -2.58 -10.80
C TYR A 85 4.35 -1.43 -10.87
N PHE A 86 3.31 -1.48 -10.04
CA PHE A 86 2.18 -0.56 -10.17
C PHE A 86 2.59 0.90 -9.93
N PHE A 87 3.26 1.17 -8.81
CA PHE A 87 3.66 2.52 -8.43
C PHE A 87 4.60 3.13 -9.47
N ILE A 88 5.53 2.36 -10.03
CA ILE A 88 6.47 2.83 -11.06
C ILE A 88 5.77 3.13 -12.38
N ARG A 89 4.89 2.22 -12.84
CA ARG A 89 4.36 2.25 -14.21
C ARG A 89 3.02 2.95 -14.35
N LYS A 90 2.26 3.12 -13.26
CA LYS A 90 0.90 3.66 -13.26
C LYS A 90 0.76 4.99 -12.52
N CYS A 91 1.68 5.33 -11.62
CA CYS A 91 1.62 6.59 -10.88
C CYS A 91 2.55 7.62 -11.52
N MET A 92 1.98 8.66 -12.16
CA MET A 92 2.75 9.75 -12.80
C MET A 92 3.66 10.52 -11.84
N TRP A 93 3.42 10.43 -10.52
CA TRP A 93 4.23 11.04 -9.47
C TRP A 93 5.28 10.09 -8.87
N SER A 94 5.50 8.93 -9.50
CA SER A 94 6.50 7.97 -9.05
C SER A 94 7.91 8.52 -9.26
N THR A 95 8.71 8.43 -8.22
CA THR A 95 10.12 8.83 -8.15
C THR A 95 10.77 8.00 -7.04
N PRO A 96 12.12 7.88 -7.01
CA PRO A 96 12.81 7.21 -5.92
C PRO A 96 12.48 7.81 -4.55
N ALA A 97 12.26 9.13 -4.49
CA ALA A 97 11.86 9.83 -3.28
C ALA A 97 10.42 9.48 -2.85
N THR A 98 9.48 9.44 -3.81
CA THR A 98 8.09 9.11 -3.49
C THR A 98 7.93 7.64 -3.09
N ILE A 99 8.64 6.70 -3.71
CA ILE A 99 8.73 5.29 -3.30
C ILE A 99 9.12 5.18 -1.82
N LYS A 100 10.25 5.81 -1.44
CA LYS A 100 10.73 5.82 -0.04
C LYS A 100 9.73 6.45 0.91
N SER A 101 9.13 7.58 0.52
CA SER A 101 8.14 8.28 1.35
C SER A 101 6.87 7.47 1.56
N THR A 102 6.40 6.74 0.55
CA THR A 102 5.23 5.87 0.61
C THR A 102 5.52 4.65 1.48
N ALA A 103 6.66 3.99 1.28
CA ALA A 103 7.08 2.87 2.13
C ALA A 103 7.24 3.29 3.60
N ALA A 104 7.70 4.51 3.88
CA ALA A 104 7.75 5.06 5.23
C ALA A 104 6.35 5.24 5.84
N SER A 105 5.38 5.76 5.07
CA SER A 105 3.98 5.86 5.51
C SER A 105 3.40 4.48 5.85
N ILE A 106 3.59 3.49 4.97
CA ILE A 106 3.11 2.12 5.17
C ILE A 106 3.71 1.51 6.44
N LYS A 107 5.03 1.60 6.65
CA LYS A 107 5.67 1.12 7.90
C LYS A 107 5.11 1.77 9.15
N LYS A 108 4.80 3.08 9.08
CA LYS A 108 4.25 3.82 10.23
C LYS A 108 2.82 3.40 10.53
N PHE A 109 2.03 3.15 9.50
CA PHE A 109 0.68 2.59 9.62
C PHE A 109 0.71 1.22 10.30
N TYR A 110 1.49 0.26 9.79
CA TYR A 110 1.55 -1.07 10.39
C TYR A 110 2.15 -1.06 11.80
N LYS A 111 3.08 -0.15 12.10
CA LYS A 111 3.56 0.03 13.48
C LYS A 111 2.43 0.44 14.43
N CYS A 112 1.56 1.36 13.99
CA CYS A 112 0.38 1.75 14.75
C CYS A 112 -0.58 0.56 14.94
N MET A 113 -0.75 -0.30 13.92
CA MET A 113 -1.60 -1.49 14.04
C MET A 113 -1.05 -2.50 15.05
N VAL A 114 0.27 -2.72 15.08
CA VAL A 114 0.92 -3.56 16.10
C VAL A 114 0.73 -2.98 17.50
N ASP A 115 0.91 -1.67 17.67
CA ASP A 115 0.75 -0.99 18.97
C ASP A 115 -0.67 -1.09 19.54
N ASN A 116 -1.65 -1.32 18.67
CA ASN A 116 -3.06 -1.50 19.03
C ASN A 116 -3.52 -2.98 18.94
N GLN A 117 -2.61 -3.93 18.79
CA GLN A 117 -2.91 -5.38 18.72
C GLN A 117 -3.82 -5.77 17.55
N LEU A 118 -3.83 -4.97 16.49
CA LEU A 118 -4.59 -5.21 15.26
C LEU A 118 -3.75 -5.88 14.17
N PHE A 119 -2.44 -6.04 14.39
CA PHE A 119 -1.53 -6.67 13.46
C PHE A 119 -0.43 -7.43 14.20
N ASP A 120 0.00 -8.55 13.62
CA ASP A 120 1.02 -9.41 14.22
C ASP A 120 2.41 -8.75 14.19
N ALA A 121 3.13 -8.81 15.32
CA ALA A 121 4.46 -8.22 15.43
C ALA A 121 5.50 -8.95 14.56
N GLY A 122 5.37 -10.28 14.41
CA GLY A 122 6.25 -11.05 13.53
C GLY A 122 6.04 -10.70 12.05
N ALA A 123 4.78 -10.55 11.63
CA ALA A 123 4.43 -10.06 10.30
C ALA A 123 4.94 -8.63 10.07
N TYR A 124 4.95 -7.77 11.09
CA TYR A 124 5.55 -6.44 10.99
C TYR A 124 7.07 -6.49 10.79
N ASP A 125 7.78 -7.37 11.50
CA ASP A 125 9.22 -7.56 11.31
C ASP A 125 9.54 -8.08 9.90
N MET A 126 8.71 -8.99 9.38
CA MET A 126 8.78 -9.45 7.98
C MET A 126 8.56 -8.29 7.01
N LEU A 127 7.50 -7.51 7.19
CA LEU A 127 7.19 -6.34 6.36
C LEU A 127 8.35 -5.33 6.33
N THR A 128 8.91 -5.00 7.49
CA THR A 128 10.00 -4.00 7.57
C THR A 128 11.30 -4.50 6.96
N THR A 129 11.59 -5.80 7.13
CA THR A 129 12.71 -6.48 6.47
C THR A 129 12.52 -6.50 4.95
N HIS A 130 11.33 -6.89 4.48
CA HIS A 130 10.96 -6.92 3.08
C HIS A 130 11.14 -5.56 2.40
N ILE A 131 10.64 -4.49 3.04
CA ILE A 131 10.83 -3.12 2.55
C ILE A 131 12.32 -2.74 2.50
N LYS A 132 13.11 -3.15 3.49
CA LYS A 132 14.54 -2.81 3.54
C LYS A 132 15.32 -3.52 2.44
N GLU A 133 15.07 -4.80 2.24
CA GLU A 133 15.80 -5.64 1.28
C GLU A 133 15.42 -5.33 -0.17
N ASN A 134 14.15 -5.02 -0.45
CA ASN A 134 13.67 -4.73 -1.80
C ASN A 134 13.75 -3.25 -2.21
N MET A 135 14.03 -2.32 -1.28
CA MET A 135 14.16 -0.88 -1.61
C MET A 135 15.18 -0.56 -2.72
N PRO A 136 16.36 -1.23 -2.79
CA PRO A 136 17.27 -1.04 -3.92
C PRO A 136 16.65 -1.56 -5.22
N ILE A 137 16.04 -2.75 -5.20
CA ILE A 137 15.41 -3.38 -6.36
C ILE A 137 14.31 -2.48 -6.93
N TRP A 138 13.42 -1.94 -6.10
CA TRP A 138 12.36 -1.04 -6.55
C TRP A 138 12.90 0.29 -7.13
N GLN A 139 14.08 0.74 -6.70
CA GLN A 139 14.74 1.89 -7.32
C GLN A 139 15.36 1.53 -8.67
N ASP A 140 16.00 0.37 -8.77
CA ASP A 140 16.57 -0.12 -10.02
C ASP A 140 15.47 -0.35 -11.07
N GLU A 141 14.30 -0.89 -10.68
CA GLU A 141 13.12 -1.03 -11.54
C GLU A 141 12.60 0.34 -12.03
N TYR A 142 12.63 1.36 -11.17
CA TYR A 142 12.25 2.72 -11.56
C TYR A 142 13.23 3.29 -12.59
N GLU A 143 14.53 3.13 -12.36
CA GLU A 143 15.57 3.60 -13.28
C GLU A 143 15.48 2.88 -14.62
N ALA A 144 15.36 1.55 -14.61
CA ALA A 144 15.20 0.74 -15.81
C ALA A 144 13.97 1.14 -16.63
N TYR A 145 12.83 1.41 -15.98
CA TYR A 145 11.62 1.83 -16.68
C TYR A 145 11.75 3.20 -17.34
N ASN A 146 12.36 4.17 -16.66
CA ASN A 146 12.47 5.54 -17.19
C ASN A 146 13.63 5.72 -18.18
N ASN A 147 14.66 4.89 -18.11
CA ASN A 147 15.79 4.94 -19.04
C ASN A 147 15.52 4.19 -20.35
N PHE A 148 14.46 3.37 -20.43
CA PHE A 148 14.11 2.60 -21.63
C PHE A 148 13.67 3.49 -22.82
N ASP A 149 13.30 4.75 -22.57
CA ASP A 149 12.95 5.72 -23.62
C ASP A 149 14.17 6.37 -24.31
N GLU A 150 15.39 6.21 -23.78
CA GLU A 150 16.58 6.88 -24.36
C GLU A 150 17.23 6.12 -25.54
N ASP A 151 16.86 4.86 -25.79
CA ASP A 151 17.51 4.00 -26.81
C ASP A 151 16.69 3.82 -28.12
N TYR A 152 15.51 4.43 -28.22
CA TYR A 152 14.77 4.47 -29.50
C TYR A 152 15.19 5.68 -30.33
N ASP A 153 16.37 5.57 -30.95
CA ASP A 153 16.71 6.34 -32.14
C ASP A 153 15.68 5.99 -33.23
N PHE A 154 14.66 6.84 -33.39
CA PHE A 154 13.85 6.87 -34.60
C PHE A 154 14.79 7.31 -35.74
N GLY A 155 15.60 6.36 -36.22
CA GLY A 155 16.38 6.52 -37.42
C GLY A 155 15.43 6.98 -38.52
N ASP A 156 15.68 8.18 -39.03
CA ASP A 156 14.90 8.86 -40.05
C ASP A 156 14.51 7.88 -41.19
N PHE A 157 13.20 7.66 -41.36
CA PHE A 157 12.62 7.04 -42.55
C PHE A 157 12.32 8.10 -43.62
#